data_AF-A0A8J6E114-F1
#
_entry.id   AF-A0A8J6E114-F1
#
_cell.length_a   1.000
_cell.length_b   1.000
_cell.length_c   1.000
_cell.angle_alpha   90.00
_cell.angle_beta   90.00
_cell.angle_gamma   90.00
#
_symmetry.space_group_name_H-M   'P 1'
#
loop_
_entity.id
_entity.type
_entity.pdbx_description
1 polymer ?
#
loop_
_entity_poly.entity_id
_entity_poly.type
_entity_poly.pdbx_seq_one_letter_code
_entity_poly.pdbx_strand_id
1 'polypeptide(L)'
;MSRLSIELLGAVEALPAEQLGDSLDWRELEPHCLDYVLNQGQCGSCWAFGSSTALSDRFCIKTGKKSLLSPQDLVACDFAGQLGCHGGYPKRAYEYLEFFGSPSLACFPYTSGVTKVAGHCHHYCADGTAHPHRYYAQKFKSRSCKGANST
;
A
#
# COMPACT_ATOMS: atom_id res chain seq x y z
N MET A 1 -36.55 0.39 5.66
CA MET A 1 -35.31 -0.33 5.30
C MET A 1 -34.16 0.62 5.60
N SER A 2 -33.48 0.36 6.70
CA SER A 2 -32.81 1.37 7.51
C SER A 2 -31.55 1.93 6.82
N ARG A 3 -31.52 3.26 6.66
CA ARG A 3 -30.29 4.03 6.45
C ARG A 3 -29.39 3.81 7.67
N LEU A 4 -28.34 2.99 7.53
CA LEU A 4 -27.18 3.13 8.40
C LEU A 4 -26.47 4.42 7.98
N SER A 5 -26.88 5.52 8.60
CA SER A 5 -26.16 6.78 8.56
C SER A 5 -24.77 6.54 9.14
N ILE A 6 -23.76 6.68 8.27
CA ILE A 6 -22.35 6.64 8.60
C ILE A 6 -22.04 7.87 9.44
N GLU A 7 -22.26 7.77 10.74
CA GLU A 7 -21.61 8.60 11.76
C GLU A 7 -20.72 7.69 12.58
N LEU A 8 -19.51 7.40 12.08
CA LEU A 8 -18.42 6.90 12.91
C LEU A 8 -17.07 7.43 12.40
N LEU A 9 -16.97 8.75 12.30
CA LEU A 9 -15.68 9.44 12.21
C LEU A 9 -15.06 9.46 13.61
N GLY A 10 -14.24 8.46 13.93
CA GLY A 10 -13.48 8.45 15.18
C GLY A 10 -12.91 7.08 15.51
N ALA A 11 -11.72 6.79 14.97
CA ALA A 11 -11.03 5.51 15.02
C ALA A 11 -11.87 4.35 14.48
N VAL A 12 -11.40 3.72 13.40
CA VAL A 12 -11.93 2.44 12.92
C VAL A 12 -11.68 1.37 14.01
N GLU A 13 -12.56 1.30 15.00
CA GLU A 13 -12.75 0.07 15.76
C GLU A 13 -13.21 -0.99 14.77
N ALA A 14 -12.58 -2.16 14.83
CA ALA A 14 -12.90 -3.26 13.94
C ALA A 14 -14.40 -3.58 14.07
N LEU A 15 -15.11 -3.58 12.94
CA LEU A 15 -16.48 -4.07 12.93
C LEU A 15 -16.49 -5.52 13.47
N PRO A 16 -17.37 -5.85 14.43
CA PRO A 16 -17.58 -7.23 14.86
C PRO A 16 -17.81 -8.12 13.63
N ALA A 17 -17.27 -9.34 13.65
CA ALA A 17 -17.39 -10.26 12.51
C ALA A 17 -18.84 -10.53 12.14
N GLU A 18 -19.75 -10.47 13.12
CA GLU A 18 -21.20 -10.63 12.95
C GLU A 18 -21.87 -9.48 12.18
N GLN A 19 -21.19 -8.33 12.04
CA GLN A 19 -21.65 -7.18 11.25
C GLN A 19 -21.11 -7.17 9.82
N LEU A 20 -20.12 -8.01 9.52
CA LEU A 20 -19.69 -8.27 8.17
C LEU A 20 -20.71 -9.26 7.59
N GLY A 21 -21.65 -8.77 6.78
CA GLY A 21 -22.59 -9.65 6.08
C GLY A 21 -21.87 -10.68 5.18
N ASP A 22 -22.63 -11.51 4.47
CA ASP A 22 -22.08 -12.61 3.65
C ASP A 22 -21.09 -12.16 2.57
N SER A 23 -21.08 -10.87 2.22
CA SER A 23 -20.16 -10.27 1.26
C SER A 23 -19.75 -8.86 1.71
N LEU A 24 -18.47 -8.55 1.54
CA LEU A 24 -17.89 -7.23 1.81
C LEU A 24 -17.00 -6.83 0.62
N ASP A 25 -17.29 -5.68 0.02
CA ASP A 25 -16.43 -5.05 -0.98
C ASP A 25 -15.97 -3.67 -0.50
N TRP A 26 -14.67 -3.55 -0.21
CA TRP A 26 -14.09 -2.28 0.22
C TRP A 26 -14.23 -1.17 -0.82
N ARG A 27 -14.37 -1.50 -2.11
CA ARG A 27 -14.57 -0.51 -3.18
C ARG A 27 -15.95 0.11 -3.13
N GLU A 28 -16.95 -0.61 -2.62
CA GLU A 28 -18.29 -0.07 -2.43
C GLU A 28 -18.36 0.83 -1.19
N LEU A 29 -17.60 0.49 -0.14
CA LEU A 29 -17.53 1.27 1.10
C LEU A 29 -16.69 2.53 0.95
N GLU A 30 -15.56 2.43 0.25
CA GLU A 30 -14.54 3.49 0.14
C GLU A 30 -14.21 3.79 -1.34
N PRO A 31 -15.21 4.09 -2.19
CA PRO A 31 -15.01 4.21 -3.63
C PRO A 31 -14.00 5.29 -4.00
N HIS A 32 -13.93 6.38 -3.24
CA HIS A 32 -12.96 7.45 -3.49
C HIS A 32 -11.50 7.04 -3.23
N CYS A 33 -11.29 6.04 -2.38
CA CYS A 33 -9.97 5.52 -2.04
C CYS A 33 -9.54 4.37 -2.95
N LEU A 34 -10.47 3.53 -3.42
CA LEU A 34 -10.17 2.30 -4.17
C LEU A 34 -10.67 2.29 -5.64
N ASP A 35 -10.78 3.46 -6.28
CA ASP A 35 -11.16 3.65 -7.70
C ASP A 35 -10.00 3.47 -8.70
N TYR A 36 -8.88 2.84 -8.30
CA TYR A 36 -7.68 2.76 -9.11
C TYR A 36 -7.09 1.34 -9.17
N VAL A 37 -6.41 1.05 -10.27
CA VAL A 37 -5.62 -0.17 -10.44
C VAL A 37 -4.30 0.21 -11.11
N LEU A 38 -3.18 -0.19 -10.51
CA LEU A 38 -1.85 0.02 -11.07
C LEU A 38 -1.36 -1.25 -11.79
N ASN A 39 -0.49 -1.09 -12.79
CA ASN A 39 0.07 -2.19 -13.58
C ASN A 39 1.58 -2.34 -13.33
N GLN A 40 2.00 -3.51 -12.84
CA GLN A 40 3.42 -3.83 -12.60
C GLN A 40 4.22 -4.13 -13.87
N GLY A 41 3.56 -4.36 -15.01
CA GLY A 41 4.23 -4.69 -16.27
C GLY A 41 5.14 -5.92 -16.17
N GLN A 42 6.30 -5.88 -16.85
CA GLN A 42 7.24 -6.99 -16.96
C GLN A 42 8.32 -6.97 -15.87
N CYS A 43 7.91 -6.74 -14.63
CA CYS A 43 8.76 -6.73 -13.45
C CYS A 43 8.08 -7.53 -12.34
N GLY A 44 8.83 -8.42 -11.67
CA GLY A 44 8.37 -9.21 -10.52
C GLY A 44 8.22 -8.39 -9.23
N SER A 45 7.58 -7.22 -9.31
CA SER A 45 7.44 -6.25 -8.22
C SER A 45 6.07 -6.29 -7.53
N CYS A 46 5.34 -7.40 -7.60
CA CYS A 46 4.02 -7.55 -6.95
C CYS A 46 4.09 -7.27 -5.44
N TRP A 47 5.20 -7.63 -4.80
CA TRP A 47 5.48 -7.36 -3.40
C TRP A 47 5.49 -5.86 -3.08
N ALA A 48 6.04 -5.03 -3.97
CA ALA A 48 6.10 -3.58 -3.81
C ALA A 48 4.73 -2.95 -4.11
N PHE A 49 4.03 -3.43 -5.14
CA PHE A 49 2.69 -2.96 -5.47
C PHE A 49 1.71 -3.25 -4.34
N GLY A 50 1.60 -4.50 -3.89
CA GLY A 50 0.67 -4.89 -2.84
C GLY A 50 0.89 -4.13 -1.53
N SER A 51 2.13 -3.88 -1.13
CA SER A 51 2.43 -3.13 0.10
C SER A 51 2.18 -1.62 -0.05
N SER A 52 2.59 -1.01 -1.16
CA SER A 52 2.43 0.45 -1.37
C SER A 52 0.98 0.84 -1.63
N THR A 53 0.20 0.06 -2.40
CA THR A 53 -1.23 0.35 -2.63
C THR A 53 -2.05 0.13 -1.37
N ALA A 54 -1.81 -0.95 -0.62
CA ALA A 54 -2.50 -1.16 0.65
C ALA A 54 -2.23 -0.04 1.67
N LEU A 55 -1.00 0.49 1.71
CA LEU A 55 -0.71 1.67 2.54
C LEU A 55 -1.40 2.93 2.00
N SER A 56 -1.46 3.13 0.68
CA SER A 56 -2.20 4.22 0.04
C SER A 56 -3.68 4.20 0.42
N ASP A 57 -4.32 3.04 0.31
CA ASP A 57 -5.73 2.82 0.63
C ASP A 57 -5.99 3.13 2.10
N ARG A 58 -5.19 2.56 3.01
CA ARG A 58 -5.32 2.80 4.45
C ARG A 58 -5.10 4.27 4.82
N PHE A 59 -4.16 4.95 4.14
CA PHE A 59 -3.94 6.37 4.36
C PHE A 59 -5.17 7.18 3.92
N CYS A 60 -5.72 6.88 2.75
CA CYS A 60 -6.92 7.52 2.24
C CYS A 60 -8.11 7.30 3.17
N ILE A 61 -8.42 6.05 3.54
CA ILE A 61 -9.53 5.71 4.45
C ILE A 61 -9.39 6.44 5.79
N LYS A 62 -8.17 6.50 6.33
CA LYS A 62 -7.93 7.14 7.63
C LYS A 62 -8.03 8.66 7.61
N THR A 63 -7.66 9.30 6.49
CA THR A 63 -7.46 10.76 6.44
C THR A 63 -8.43 11.49 5.52
N GLY A 64 -9.18 10.76 4.70
CA GLY A 64 -9.95 11.29 3.57
C GLY A 64 -9.09 11.86 2.44
N LYS A 65 -7.76 11.74 2.51
CA LYS A 65 -6.83 12.29 1.51
C LYS A 65 -6.22 11.19 0.68
N LYS A 66 -6.53 11.19 -0.61
CA LYS A 66 -6.00 10.22 -1.56
C LYS A 66 -4.58 10.57 -1.99
N SER A 67 -3.63 9.73 -1.61
CA SER A 67 -2.24 9.80 -2.06
C SER A 67 -1.76 8.41 -2.46
N LEU A 68 -1.55 8.20 -3.75
CA LEU A 68 -0.95 6.96 -4.25
C LEU A 68 0.54 6.97 -3.97
N LEU A 69 1.04 5.93 -3.30
CA LEU A 69 2.46 5.76 -2.97
C LEU A 69 3.21 5.08 -4.11
N SER A 70 4.52 5.32 -4.17
CA SER A 70 5.36 4.81 -5.26
C SER A 70 5.80 3.36 -5.02
N PRO A 71 5.40 2.40 -5.89
CA PRO A 71 6.02 1.08 -5.89
C PRO A 71 7.48 1.13 -6.38
N GLN A 72 7.85 2.15 -7.18
CA GLN A 72 9.19 2.31 -7.71
C GLN A 72 10.22 2.58 -6.61
N ASP A 73 9.85 3.37 -5.61
CA ASP A 73 10.70 3.67 -4.45
C ASP A 73 11.08 2.37 -3.72
N LEU A 74 10.11 1.48 -3.47
CA LEU A 74 10.40 0.17 -2.87
C LEU A 74 11.28 -0.68 -3.79
N VAL A 75 10.94 -0.79 -5.08
CA VAL A 75 11.69 -1.59 -6.05
C VAL A 75 13.15 -1.12 -6.18
N ALA A 76 13.40 0.18 -6.13
CA ALA A 76 14.71 0.77 -6.34
C ALA A 76 15.54 0.90 -5.05
N CYS A 77 14.89 1.05 -3.87
CA CYS A 77 15.56 1.44 -2.62
C CYS A 77 15.43 0.43 -1.46
N ASP A 78 14.53 -0.55 -1.50
CA ASP A 78 14.42 -1.57 -0.45
C ASP A 78 15.43 -2.69 -0.69
N PHE A 79 16.64 -2.52 -0.15
CA PHE A 79 17.75 -3.48 -0.32
C PHE A 79 17.76 -4.59 0.74
N ALA A 80 16.80 -4.62 1.66
CA ALA A 80 16.79 -5.56 2.80
C ALA A 80 16.29 -6.95 2.36
N GLY A 81 17.05 -7.63 1.52
CA GLY A 81 16.71 -8.96 1.01
C GLY A 81 15.51 -8.97 0.06
N GLN A 82 15.21 -7.84 -0.57
CA GLN A 82 14.39 -7.79 -1.78
C GLN A 82 15.27 -7.81 -3.03
N LEU A 83 14.71 -8.25 -4.15
CA LEU A 83 15.45 -8.42 -5.40
C LEU A 83 14.85 -7.60 -6.55
N GLY A 84 14.21 -6.47 -6.23
CA GLY A 84 13.59 -5.57 -7.21
C GLY A 84 12.61 -6.32 -8.12
N CYS A 85 12.92 -6.39 -9.42
CA CYS A 85 12.12 -7.12 -10.42
C CYS A 85 12.21 -8.64 -10.35
N HIS A 86 13.07 -9.21 -9.50
CA HIS A 86 13.19 -10.66 -9.31
C HIS A 86 12.42 -11.17 -8.09
N GLY A 87 11.54 -10.35 -7.52
CA GLY A 87 10.69 -10.73 -6.39
C GLY A 87 11.12 -10.10 -5.06
N GLY A 88 10.31 -10.37 -4.05
CA GLY A 88 10.47 -9.81 -2.71
C GLY A 88 9.36 -10.28 -1.77
N TYR A 89 9.48 -9.89 -0.51
CA TYR A 89 8.60 -10.30 0.58
C TYR A 89 7.77 -9.11 1.09
N PRO A 90 6.43 -9.18 1.04
CA PRO A 90 5.58 -8.10 1.53
C PRO A 90 5.84 -7.71 2.99
N LYS A 91 6.18 -8.67 3.87
CA LYS A 91 6.53 -8.39 5.27
C LYS A 91 7.70 -7.40 5.37
N ARG A 92 8.78 -7.63 4.61
CA ARG A 92 9.95 -6.74 4.61
C ARG A 92 9.65 -5.39 3.95
N ALA A 93 8.80 -5.39 2.93
CA ALA A 93 8.33 -4.15 2.33
C ALA A 93 7.56 -3.27 3.32
N TYR A 94 6.75 -3.86 4.20
CA TYR A 94 6.13 -3.11 5.29
C TYR A 94 7.15 -2.63 6.33
N GLU A 95 8.16 -3.43 6.67
CA GLU A 95 9.26 -2.98 7.54
C GLU A 95 9.98 -1.77 6.91
N TYR A 96 10.27 -1.80 5.60
CA TYR A 96 10.80 -0.66 4.87
C TYR A 96 9.88 0.57 4.97
N LEU A 97 8.57 0.39 4.75
CA LEU A 97 7.58 1.46 4.86
C LEU A 97 7.43 2.01 6.29
N GLU A 98 7.74 1.23 7.33
CA GLU A 98 7.76 1.72 8.71
C GLU A 98 8.98 2.62 8.97
N PHE A 99 10.17 2.24 8.49
CA PHE A 99 11.41 2.95 8.79
C PHE A 99 11.68 4.12 7.83
N PHE A 100 11.45 3.91 6.55
CA PHE A 100 11.79 4.86 5.48
C PHE A 100 10.57 5.51 4.86
N GLY A 101 9.39 4.87 4.96
CA GLY A 101 8.18 5.33 4.27
C GLY A 101 8.31 5.25 2.74
N SER A 102 7.39 5.86 2.02
CA SER A 102 7.41 5.95 0.55
C SER A 102 6.93 7.33 0.10
N PRO A 103 7.49 7.92 -0.98
CA PRO A 103 6.97 9.14 -1.57
C PRO A 103 5.71 8.83 -2.40
N SER A 104 5.06 9.86 -2.93
CA SER A 104 3.94 9.64 -3.86
C SER A 104 4.40 9.02 -5.19
N LEU A 105 3.50 8.33 -5.87
CA LEU A 105 3.70 7.83 -7.24
C LEU A 105 4.03 8.96 -8.22
N ALA A 106 3.47 10.16 -8.01
CA ALA A 106 3.79 11.33 -8.82
C ALA A 106 5.23 11.81 -8.59
N CYS A 107 5.72 11.73 -7.35
CA CYS A 107 7.09 12.08 -7.02
C CYS A 107 8.10 11.08 -7.60
N PHE A 108 7.85 9.78 -7.44
CA PHE A 108 8.72 8.74 -7.99
C PHE A 108 7.91 7.79 -8.91
N PRO A 109 7.76 8.13 -10.20
CA PRO A 109 6.97 7.36 -11.15
C PRO A 109 7.50 5.95 -11.39
N TYR A 110 6.58 5.02 -11.66
CA TYR A 110 6.92 3.63 -11.94
C TYR A 110 7.44 3.44 -13.36
N THR A 111 8.66 2.91 -13.48
CA THR A 111 9.35 2.67 -14.76
C THR A 111 9.77 1.21 -14.92
N SER A 112 9.97 0.48 -13.81
CA SER A 112 10.46 -0.91 -13.82
C SER A 112 9.59 -1.87 -14.62
N GLY A 113 8.30 -1.62 -14.76
CA GLY A 113 7.42 -2.47 -15.57
C GLY A 113 7.75 -2.46 -17.07
N VAL A 114 8.42 -1.41 -17.55
CA VAL A 114 8.88 -1.28 -18.94
C VAL A 114 10.38 -1.60 -19.05
N THR A 115 11.19 -1.06 -18.13
CA THR A 115 12.65 -1.23 -18.17
C THR A 115 13.11 -2.61 -17.70
N LYS A 116 12.26 -3.34 -16.97
CA LYS A 116 12.51 -4.67 -16.39
C LYS A 116 13.67 -4.73 -15.39
N VAL A 117 14.13 -3.56 -14.93
CA VAL A 117 15.20 -3.42 -13.95
C VAL A 117 14.73 -2.55 -12.79
N ALA A 118 15.39 -2.70 -11.63
CA ALA A 118 15.01 -1.97 -10.42
C ALA A 118 15.15 -0.44 -10.55
N GLY A 119 16.03 0.03 -11.43
CA GLY A 119 16.37 1.45 -11.54
C GLY A 119 17.33 1.89 -10.43
N HIS A 120 17.58 3.20 -10.36
CA HIS A 120 18.46 3.79 -9.36
C HIS A 120 17.64 4.32 -8.19
N CYS A 121 18.07 4.04 -6.96
CA CYS A 121 17.50 4.68 -5.78
C CYS A 121 17.89 6.16 -5.74
N HIS A 122 16.91 7.04 -5.55
CA HIS A 122 17.14 8.46 -5.30
C HIS A 122 16.09 9.06 -4.36
N HIS A 123 16.40 10.24 -3.80
CA HIS A 123 15.59 10.93 -2.79
C HIS A 123 15.07 12.30 -3.25
N TYR A 124 14.86 12.44 -4.56
CA TYR A 124 14.22 13.59 -5.20
C TYR A 124 13.07 13.15 -6.09
N CYS A 125 12.12 14.05 -6.33
CA CYS A 125 10.98 13.81 -7.21
C CYS A 125 11.33 14.03 -8.68
N ALA A 126 10.48 13.49 -9.57
CA ALA A 126 10.55 13.72 -11.01
C ALA A 126 10.43 15.21 -11.41
N ASP A 127 9.80 16.05 -10.58
CA ASP A 127 9.73 17.51 -10.76
C ASP A 127 10.98 18.26 -10.25
N GLY A 128 11.98 17.54 -9.73
CA GLY A 128 13.21 18.10 -9.18
C GLY A 128 13.14 18.44 -7.68
N THR A 129 12.00 18.25 -7.01
CA THR A 129 11.88 18.49 -5.56
C THR A 129 12.84 17.59 -4.78
N ALA A 130 13.77 18.19 -4.04
CA ALA A 130 14.65 17.47 -3.13
C ALA A 130 13.91 17.11 -1.83
N HIS A 131 14.15 15.92 -1.27
CA HIS A 131 13.59 15.46 0.00
C HIS A 131 12.05 15.50 0.06
N PRO A 132 11.36 14.66 -0.72
CA PRO A 132 9.91 14.66 -0.75
C PRO A 132 9.29 14.30 0.60
N HIS A 133 8.05 14.74 0.79
CA HIS A 133 7.18 14.19 1.82
C HIS A 133 7.04 12.68 1.63
N ARG A 134 7.19 11.91 2.72
CA ARG A 134 7.07 10.45 2.72
C ARG A 134 5.96 10.01 3.66
N TYR A 135 5.30 8.92 3.28
CA TYR A 135 4.20 8.30 4.00
C TYR A 135 4.67 7.02 4.66
N TYR A 136 4.39 6.87 5.94
CA TYR A 136 4.94 5.80 6.78
C TYR A 136 3.86 4.82 7.20
N ALA A 137 4.20 3.54 7.21
CA ALA A 137 3.38 2.51 7.84
C ALA A 137 3.46 2.65 9.37
N GLN A 138 2.37 2.31 10.06
CA GLN A 138 2.42 2.14 11.52
C GLN A 138 3.04 0.78 11.85
N LYS A 139 3.81 0.73 12.94
CA LYS A 139 4.36 -0.52 13.49
C LYS A 139 3.25 -1.56 13.64
N PHE A 140 3.38 -2.70 12.96
CA PHE A 140 2.44 -3.81 13.10
C PHE A 140 3.05 -4.96 13.88
N LYS A 141 2.20 -5.68 14.63
CA LYS A 141 2.53 -7.01 15.14
C LYS A 141 1.90 -8.01 14.20
N SER A 142 2.71 -8.78 13.48
CA SER A 142 2.19 -9.90 12.69
C SER A 142 1.50 -10.89 13.64
N ARG A 143 0.18 -10.99 13.55
CA ARG A 143 -0.57 -12.08 14.17
C ARG A 143 -0.64 -13.20 13.15
N SER A 144 -0.21 -14.40 13.54
CA SER A 144 -0.43 -15.57 12.70
C SER A 144 -1.94 -15.85 12.67
N CYS A 145 -2.51 -15.93 11.46
CA CYS A 145 -3.84 -16.48 11.31
C CYS A 145 -3.77 -17.94 11.75
N LYS A 146 -4.34 -18.27 12.90
CA LYS A 146 -4.58 -19.68 13.25
C LYS A 146 -5.59 -20.16 12.23
N GLY A 147 -5.22 -21.12 11.38
CA GLY A 147 -6.14 -21.73 10.44
C GLY A 147 -7.40 -22.17 11.19
N ALA A 148 -8.58 -21.86 10.64
CA ALA A 148 -9.79 -22.54 11.06
C ALA A 148 -9.54 -24.03 10.81
N ASN A 149 -9.59 -24.87 11.85
CA ASN A 149 -9.61 -26.30 11.65
C ASN A 149 -10.85 -26.59 10.81
N SER A 150 -10.63 -26.99 9.55
CA SER A 150 -11.66 -27.59 8.72
C SER A 150 -12.03 -28.93 9.36
N THR A 151 -13.10 -28.95 10.16
CA THR A 151 -13.80 -30.19 10.53
C THR A 151 -14.77 -30.57 9.44
#